data_AF-A0A7C2VKP7-F1
#
_entry.id   AF-A0A7C2VKP7-F1
#
_cell.length_a   1.000
_cell.length_b   1.000
_cell.length_c   1.000
_cell.angle_alpha   90.00
_cell.angle_beta   90.00
_cell.angle_gamma   90.00
#
_symmetry.space_group_name_H-M   'P 1'
#
loop_
_entity.id
_entity.type
_entity.pdbx_description
1 polymer ?
#
loop_
_entity_poly.entity_id
_entity_poly.type
_entity_poly.pdbx_seq_one_letter_code
_entity_poly.pdbx_strand_id
1 'polypeptide(L)'
;LWDECRIEDDVNWIFDKMAEADGVILGTPVYILMVPGILKMLTDRVLSQFARVKRYFGKPAGVIVTAGKEGWEALGMPTASIFLNTMGFRIVYRFLAYGRGPGEVLLNPENVRKARELGEVLVRSARGEEVEVELEGCPICGATFYEVVEGGRVRCPICRIEGKLVEEKGGFKPIYDREEVEKRRKPEFYLEHADWLRWTKEKYEEMMEEIKKLRRKYEEFDPFIRKRG
;
A
#
# COMPACT_ATOMS: atom_id res chain seq x y z
N LEU A 1 2.95 -15.24 -15.68
CA LEU A 1 3.07 -14.96 -14.22
C LEU A 1 2.94 -16.29 -13.50
N TRP A 2 3.70 -16.51 -12.43
CA TRP A 2 3.55 -17.71 -11.61
C TRP A 2 2.23 -17.68 -10.86
N ASP A 3 1.60 -18.83 -10.67
CA ASP A 3 0.36 -18.94 -9.89
C ASP A 3 0.62 -18.80 -8.37
N GLU A 4 1.84 -19.08 -7.91
CA GLU A 4 2.22 -18.94 -6.49
C GLU A 4 3.61 -18.34 -6.32
N CYS A 5 3.93 -17.94 -5.09
CA CYS A 5 5.30 -17.54 -4.78
C CYS A 5 6.21 -18.76 -4.66
N ARG A 6 7.33 -18.77 -5.39
CA ARG A 6 8.27 -19.92 -5.48
C ARG A 6 9.35 -19.94 -4.40
N ILE A 7 9.45 -18.89 -3.60
CA ILE A 7 10.41 -18.86 -2.50
C ILE A 7 9.78 -19.64 -1.34
N GLU A 8 10.55 -20.58 -0.78
CA GLU A 8 10.11 -21.49 0.28
C GLU A 8 10.18 -20.80 1.64
N ASP A 9 9.09 -20.13 1.99
CA ASP A 9 8.84 -19.53 3.30
C ASP A 9 7.32 -19.50 3.59
N ASP A 10 6.93 -18.95 4.73
CA ASP A 10 5.54 -18.93 5.19
C ASP A 10 4.64 -17.97 4.39
N VAL A 11 5.12 -17.30 3.34
CA VAL A 11 4.32 -16.27 2.65
C VAL A 11 3.05 -16.83 2.03
N ASN A 12 3.11 -18.02 1.45
CA ASN A 12 1.94 -18.64 0.83
C ASN A 12 0.90 -18.98 1.92
N TRP A 13 1.34 -19.46 3.09
CA TRP A 13 0.46 -19.68 4.24
C TRP A 13 -0.20 -18.37 4.72
N ILE A 14 0.54 -17.26 4.80
CA ILE A 14 -0.03 -15.95 5.14
C ILE A 14 -1.10 -15.54 4.11
N PHE A 15 -0.78 -15.63 2.82
CA PHE A 15 -1.70 -15.27 1.74
C PHE A 15 -2.95 -16.14 1.71
N ASP A 16 -2.84 -17.41 2.06
CA ASP A 16 -3.99 -18.31 2.18
C ASP A 16 -4.87 -17.95 3.39
N LYS A 17 -4.27 -17.65 4.55
CA LYS A 17 -5.04 -17.17 5.72
C LYS A 17 -5.77 -15.86 5.45
N MET A 18 -5.13 -14.94 4.73
CA MET A 18 -5.77 -13.70 4.29
C MET A 18 -6.90 -13.97 3.27
N ALA A 19 -6.76 -14.98 2.42
CA ALA A 19 -7.79 -15.37 1.46
C ALA A 19 -8.97 -16.09 2.12
N GLU A 20 -8.74 -16.82 3.22
CA GLU A 20 -9.78 -17.50 3.99
C GLU A 20 -10.61 -16.54 4.85
N ALA A 21 -10.00 -15.45 5.33
CA ALA A 21 -10.66 -14.48 6.21
C ALA A 21 -11.77 -13.67 5.50
N ASP A 22 -12.80 -13.27 6.23
CA ASP A 22 -13.85 -12.36 5.74
C ASP A 22 -13.40 -10.90 5.72
N GLY A 23 -12.37 -10.56 6.50
CA GLY A 23 -11.75 -9.25 6.57
C GLY A 23 -10.44 -9.31 7.35
N VAL A 24 -9.57 -8.31 7.17
CA VAL A 24 -8.23 -8.30 7.79
C VAL A 24 -7.93 -6.97 8.47
N ILE A 25 -7.12 -7.00 9.53
CA ILE A 25 -6.59 -5.79 10.16
C ILE A 25 -5.07 -5.84 10.06
N LEU A 26 -4.46 -4.78 9.53
CA LEU A 26 -3.02 -4.60 9.53
C LEU A 26 -2.63 -3.60 10.62
N GLY A 27 -1.90 -4.07 11.63
CA GLY A 27 -1.24 -3.21 12.62
C GLY A 27 0.26 -3.12 12.34
N THR A 28 0.82 -1.92 12.27
CA THR A 28 2.26 -1.75 12.01
C THR A 28 2.83 -0.46 12.62
N PRO A 29 4.04 -0.47 13.20
CA PRO A 29 4.67 0.74 13.69
C PRO A 29 5.38 1.52 12.57
N VAL A 30 5.64 2.79 12.80
CA VAL A 30 6.53 3.60 11.99
C VAL A 30 7.95 3.49 12.53
N TYR A 31 8.85 2.95 11.70
CA TYR A 31 10.30 2.96 11.93
C TYR A 31 10.98 3.71 10.79
N ILE A 32 11.62 4.82 11.13
CA ILE A 32 12.27 5.73 10.17
C ILE A 32 11.30 6.16 9.06
N LEU A 33 10.29 6.94 9.44
CA LEU A 33 9.29 7.59 8.56
C LEU A 33 8.30 6.65 7.85
N MET A 34 8.54 5.34 7.81
CA MET A 34 7.72 4.36 7.08
C MET A 34 7.50 3.05 7.84
N VAL A 35 6.83 2.09 7.22
CA VAL A 35 6.65 0.74 7.78
C VAL A 35 7.98 -0.01 7.96
N PRO A 36 8.06 -1.01 8.85
CA PRO A 36 9.27 -1.78 9.05
C PRO A 36 9.60 -2.63 7.81
N GLY A 37 10.89 -2.91 7.61
CA GLY A 37 11.37 -3.66 6.44
C GLY A 37 10.68 -5.02 6.24
N ILE A 38 10.25 -5.70 7.31
CA ILE A 38 9.52 -6.97 7.22
C ILE A 38 8.18 -6.84 6.47
N LEU A 39 7.44 -5.74 6.67
CA LEU A 39 6.20 -5.52 5.94
C LEU A 39 6.48 -5.16 4.47
N LYS A 40 7.58 -4.45 4.20
CA LYS A 40 8.02 -4.19 2.83
C LYS A 40 8.42 -5.50 2.11
N MET A 41 9.14 -6.39 2.79
CA MET A 41 9.48 -7.71 2.25
C MET A 41 8.22 -8.51 1.93
N LEU A 42 7.21 -8.52 2.81
CA LEU A 42 5.91 -9.15 2.51
C LEU A 42 5.21 -8.49 1.32
N THR A 43 5.22 -7.16 1.25
CA THR A 43 4.62 -6.38 0.15
C THR A 43 5.23 -6.73 -1.20
N ASP A 44 6.55 -6.93 -1.26
CA ASP A 44 7.25 -7.28 -2.50
C ASP A 44 6.81 -8.65 -3.06
N ARG A 45 6.25 -9.52 -2.23
CA ARG A 45 5.74 -10.83 -2.63
C ARG A 45 4.35 -10.75 -3.24
N VAL A 46 3.62 -9.64 -3.07
CA VAL A 46 2.26 -9.45 -3.57
C VAL A 46 2.19 -9.51 -5.10
N LEU A 47 3.29 -9.24 -5.83
CA LEU A 47 3.33 -9.40 -7.29
C LEU A 47 2.85 -10.79 -7.75
N SER A 48 3.14 -11.84 -6.97
CA SER A 48 2.67 -13.22 -7.23
C SER A 48 1.15 -13.37 -7.09
N GLN A 49 0.46 -12.42 -6.46
CA GLN A 49 -0.96 -12.48 -6.15
C GLN A 49 -1.84 -11.75 -7.16
N PHE A 50 -1.28 -11.01 -8.12
CA PHE A 50 -2.07 -10.21 -9.07
C PHE A 50 -2.99 -11.09 -9.93
N ALA A 51 -2.48 -12.24 -10.39
CA ALA A 51 -3.28 -13.23 -11.12
C ALA A 51 -4.36 -13.91 -10.23
N ARG A 52 -4.23 -13.82 -8.90
CA ARG A 52 -5.11 -14.42 -7.89
C ARG A 52 -5.92 -13.38 -7.10
N VAL A 53 -5.95 -12.13 -7.56
CA VAL A 53 -6.60 -11.00 -6.85
C VAL A 53 -8.05 -11.29 -6.46
N LYS A 54 -8.77 -12.09 -7.26
CA LYS A 54 -10.15 -12.51 -7.00
C LYS A 54 -10.36 -13.23 -5.66
N ARG A 55 -9.32 -13.81 -5.06
CA ARG A 55 -9.39 -14.44 -3.72
C ARG A 55 -9.59 -13.44 -2.58
N TYR A 56 -9.15 -12.21 -2.80
CA TYR A 56 -9.08 -11.13 -1.81
C TYR A 56 -10.04 -9.99 -2.13
N PHE A 57 -10.34 -9.83 -3.42
CA PHE A 57 -10.92 -8.60 -3.95
C PHE A 57 -12.20 -8.19 -3.23
N GLY A 58 -12.25 -6.93 -2.79
CA GLY A 58 -13.41 -6.32 -2.16
C GLY A 58 -13.59 -6.64 -0.68
N LYS A 59 -12.85 -7.61 -0.13
CA LYS A 59 -12.89 -7.93 1.30
C LYS A 59 -12.47 -6.71 2.13
N PRO A 60 -13.20 -6.36 3.20
CA PRO A 60 -12.89 -5.20 4.00
C PRO A 60 -11.57 -5.38 4.75
N ALA A 61 -10.84 -4.28 4.91
CA ALA A 61 -9.64 -4.22 5.71
C ALA A 61 -9.55 -2.97 6.58
N GLY A 62 -8.92 -3.11 7.74
CA GLY A 62 -8.57 -2.01 8.63
C GLY A 62 -7.07 -1.80 8.71
N VAL A 63 -6.62 -0.55 8.87
CA VAL A 63 -5.19 -0.24 9.04
C VAL A 63 -4.95 0.59 10.29
N ILE A 64 -4.06 0.12 11.15
CA ILE A 64 -3.61 0.82 12.36
C ILE A 64 -2.11 1.07 12.21
N VAL A 65 -1.72 2.33 12.16
CA VAL A 65 -0.30 2.71 12.13
C VAL A 65 0.06 3.40 13.44
N THR A 66 1.05 2.86 14.15
CA THR A 66 1.55 3.49 15.38
C THR A 66 2.78 4.36 15.11
N ALA A 67 2.86 5.53 15.74
CA ALA A 67 3.96 6.47 15.53
C ALA A 67 4.44 7.10 16.83
N GLY A 68 5.75 7.36 16.93
CA GLY A 68 6.33 7.97 18.14
C GLY A 68 6.34 9.50 18.13
N LYS A 69 6.60 10.12 16.97
CA LYS A 69 6.75 11.57 16.81
C LYS A 69 5.77 12.07 15.77
N GLU A 70 4.83 12.91 16.20
CA GLU A 70 3.84 13.55 15.34
C GLU A 70 4.48 14.43 14.25
N GLY A 71 3.96 14.33 13.03
CA GLY A 71 4.45 15.03 11.84
C GLY A 71 5.66 14.37 11.15
N TRP A 72 6.16 13.23 11.65
CA TRP A 72 7.31 12.51 11.09
C TRP A 72 6.94 11.12 10.52
N GLU A 73 5.66 10.83 10.44
CA GLU A 73 5.08 9.53 10.05
C GLU A 73 4.45 9.51 8.65
N ALA A 74 4.70 10.54 7.83
CA ALA A 74 3.98 10.77 6.58
C ALA A 74 3.93 9.57 5.62
N LEU A 75 4.99 8.74 5.58
CA LEU A 75 5.01 7.54 4.72
C LEU A 75 4.41 6.31 5.39
N GLY A 76 4.18 6.30 6.71
CA GLY A 76 3.67 5.16 7.46
C GLY A 76 2.32 4.66 6.94
N MET A 77 1.29 5.52 6.97
CA MET A 77 -0.05 5.17 6.49
C MET A 77 -0.09 4.74 5.01
N PRO A 78 0.50 5.50 4.06
CA PRO A 78 0.48 5.08 2.66
C PRO A 78 1.26 3.79 2.40
N THR A 79 2.42 3.58 3.02
CA THR A 79 3.19 2.35 2.79
C THR A 79 2.53 1.12 3.41
N ALA A 80 1.84 1.27 4.55
CA ALA A 80 1.01 0.20 5.11
C ALA A 80 -0.19 -0.12 4.20
N SER A 81 -0.88 0.92 3.71
CA SER A 81 -2.07 0.76 2.87
C SER A 81 -1.76 0.11 1.51
N ILE A 82 -0.57 0.36 0.94
CA ILE A 82 -0.13 -0.25 -0.33
C ILE A 82 -0.19 -1.77 -0.27
N PHE A 83 0.22 -2.39 0.83
CA PHE A 83 0.20 -3.86 0.98
C PHE A 83 -1.20 -4.43 0.71
N LEU A 84 -2.20 -3.91 1.42
CA LEU A 84 -3.59 -4.37 1.31
C LEU A 84 -4.24 -3.96 -0.01
N ASN A 85 -4.03 -2.71 -0.43
CA ASN A 85 -4.59 -2.20 -1.68
C ASN A 85 -4.09 -3.00 -2.88
N THR A 86 -2.80 -3.38 -2.90
CA THR A 86 -2.23 -4.13 -4.03
C THR A 86 -2.79 -5.56 -4.11
N MET A 87 -3.21 -6.12 -2.98
CA MET A 87 -3.91 -7.41 -2.93
C MET A 87 -5.41 -7.30 -3.27
N GLY A 88 -5.96 -6.09 -3.44
CA GLY A 88 -7.38 -5.88 -3.77
C GLY A 88 -8.32 -5.79 -2.57
N PHE A 89 -7.80 -5.72 -1.34
CA PHE A 89 -8.63 -5.45 -0.17
C PHE A 89 -9.20 -4.01 -0.21
N ARG A 90 -10.40 -3.85 0.34
CA ARG A 90 -11.05 -2.55 0.50
C ARG A 90 -10.78 -1.99 1.89
N ILE A 91 -9.92 -0.99 2.00
CA ILE A 91 -9.67 -0.33 3.29
C ILE A 91 -10.91 0.46 3.70
N VAL A 92 -11.60 0.00 4.75
CA VAL A 92 -12.85 0.61 5.26
C VAL A 92 -12.64 1.54 6.44
N TYR A 93 -11.51 1.39 7.13
CA TYR A 93 -11.13 2.24 8.25
C TYR A 93 -9.61 2.28 8.36
N ARG A 94 -9.06 3.44 8.72
CA ARG A 94 -7.65 3.55 9.09
C ARG A 94 -7.40 4.73 10.00
N PHE A 95 -6.41 4.64 10.87
CA PHE A 95 -5.99 5.77 11.69
C PHE A 95 -4.53 5.65 12.16
N LEU A 96 -3.96 6.80 12.50
CA LEU A 96 -2.69 6.92 13.20
C LEU A 96 -2.93 6.92 14.72
N ALA A 97 -2.09 6.19 15.44
CA ALA A 97 -2.13 6.09 16.90
C ALA A 97 -0.76 6.41 17.49
N TYR A 98 -0.64 7.52 18.22
CA TYR A 98 0.65 7.93 18.76
C TYR A 98 0.99 7.24 20.08
N GLY A 99 2.25 6.81 20.22
CA GLY A 99 2.84 6.20 21.41
C GLY A 99 4.34 5.95 21.17
N ARG A 100 5.20 6.34 22.12
CA ARG A 100 6.67 6.31 21.93
C ARG A 100 7.26 4.99 22.43
N GLY A 101 6.72 4.46 23.53
CA GLY A 101 7.12 3.19 24.13
C GLY A 101 6.08 2.08 23.99
N PRO A 102 6.47 0.82 24.25
CA PRO A 102 5.53 -0.30 24.32
C PRO A 102 4.37 -0.01 25.29
N GLY A 103 3.14 -0.20 24.82
CA GLY A 103 1.93 0.02 25.62
C GLY A 103 1.51 1.48 25.84
N GLU A 104 2.39 2.47 25.61
CA GLU A 104 2.08 3.89 25.82
C GLU A 104 0.88 4.37 24.97
N VAL A 105 0.69 3.76 23.80
CA VAL A 105 -0.45 4.03 22.90
C VAL A 105 -1.81 3.87 23.59
N LEU A 106 -1.90 3.05 24.64
CA LEU A 106 -3.12 2.81 25.42
C LEU A 106 -3.46 3.94 26.38
N LEU A 107 -2.50 4.81 26.73
CA LEU A 107 -2.73 5.94 27.63
C LEU A 107 -3.63 7.01 27.00
N ASN A 108 -3.72 7.04 25.66
CA ASN A 108 -4.67 7.86 24.96
C ASN A 108 -5.96 7.05 24.72
N PRO A 109 -7.07 7.33 25.45
CA PRO A 109 -8.32 6.58 25.30
C PRO A 109 -8.92 6.71 23.89
N GLU A 110 -8.59 7.78 23.16
CA GLU A 110 -9.03 7.96 21.77
C GLU A 110 -8.46 6.90 20.83
N ASN A 111 -7.22 6.45 21.04
CA ASN A 111 -6.63 5.36 20.25
C ASN A 111 -7.43 4.05 20.44
N VAL A 112 -7.84 3.77 21.68
CA VAL A 112 -8.64 2.58 22.01
C VAL A 112 -10.06 2.70 21.45
N ARG A 113 -10.65 3.90 21.49
CA ARG A 113 -11.96 4.19 20.89
C ARG A 113 -11.93 3.97 19.37
N LYS A 114 -10.95 4.52 18.66
CA LYS A 114 -10.76 4.32 17.21
C LYS A 114 -10.51 2.85 16.86
N ALA A 115 -9.75 2.11 17.67
CA ALA A 115 -9.55 0.67 17.47
C ALA A 115 -10.86 -0.12 17.59
N ARG A 116 -11.72 0.24 18.56
CA ARG A 116 -13.06 -0.35 18.68
C ARG A 116 -13.94 -0.03 17.47
N GLU A 117 -13.98 1.24 17.08
CA GLU A 117 -14.75 1.71 15.92
C GLU A 117 -14.33 1.00 14.62
N LEU A 118 -13.02 0.84 14.40
CA LEU A 118 -12.48 0.06 13.29
C LEU A 118 -13.02 -1.38 13.30
N GLY A 119 -13.03 -2.04 14.45
CA GLY A 119 -13.57 -3.40 14.58
C GLY A 119 -15.04 -3.50 14.23
N GLU A 120 -15.85 -2.54 14.70
CA GLU A 120 -17.28 -2.45 14.39
C GLU A 120 -17.52 -2.24 12.89
N VAL A 121 -16.82 -1.27 12.27
CA VAL A 121 -16.91 -0.97 10.84
C VAL A 121 -16.46 -2.17 10.00
N LEU A 122 -15.40 -2.86 10.39
CA LEU A 122 -14.90 -4.05 9.68
C LEU A 122 -15.94 -5.17 9.67
N VAL A 123 -16.51 -5.51 10.83
CA VAL A 123 -17.52 -6.59 10.94
C VAL A 123 -18.77 -6.27 10.15
N ARG A 124 -19.27 -5.04 10.23
CA ARG A 124 -20.42 -4.58 9.44
C ARG A 124 -20.14 -4.64 7.95
N SER A 125 -18.96 -4.17 7.53
CA SER A 125 -18.52 -4.22 6.14
C SER A 125 -18.38 -5.66 5.62
N ALA A 126 -17.93 -6.60 6.47
CA ALA A 126 -17.79 -8.01 6.11
C ALA A 126 -19.16 -8.69 5.93
N ARG A 127 -20.20 -8.18 6.59
CA ARG A 127 -21.60 -8.57 6.40
C ARG A 127 -22.26 -7.94 5.17
N GLY A 128 -21.51 -7.14 4.40
CA GLY A 128 -22.02 -6.47 3.20
C GLY A 128 -22.73 -5.15 3.48
N GLU A 129 -22.65 -4.60 4.69
CA GLU A 129 -23.19 -3.26 4.97
C GLU A 129 -22.30 -2.18 4.33
N GLU A 130 -22.95 -1.18 3.70
CA GLU A 130 -22.26 0.04 3.28
C GLU A 130 -22.09 0.96 4.48
N VAL A 131 -20.84 1.05 4.96
CA VAL A 131 -20.46 1.93 6.06
C VAL A 131 -19.53 2.99 5.52
N GLU A 132 -20.02 4.23 5.41
CA GLU A 132 -19.19 5.38 5.05
C GLU A 132 -18.45 5.90 6.27
N VAL A 133 -17.13 6.01 6.14
CA VAL A 133 -16.24 6.58 7.14
C VAL A 133 -15.39 7.63 6.44
N GLU A 134 -15.30 8.82 7.02
CA GLU A 134 -14.38 9.83 6.54
C GLU A 134 -12.94 9.40 6.88
N LEU A 135 -12.16 9.11 5.84
CA LEU A 135 -10.76 8.71 5.98
C LEU A 135 -9.86 9.91 5.72
N GLU A 136 -8.89 10.11 6.61
CA GLU A 136 -7.88 11.15 6.43
C GLU A 136 -6.93 10.83 5.26
N GLY A 137 -6.49 11.88 4.56
CA GLY A 137 -5.55 11.81 3.44
C GLY A 137 -6.17 11.29 2.13
N CYS A 138 -5.32 10.86 1.20
CA CYS A 138 -5.72 10.30 -0.08
C CYS A 138 -6.71 9.13 0.10
N PRO A 139 -7.88 9.10 -0.57
CA PRO A 139 -8.92 8.08 -0.36
C PRO A 139 -8.45 6.65 -0.66
N ILE A 140 -7.38 6.48 -1.45
CA ILE A 140 -6.81 5.16 -1.76
C ILE A 140 -5.77 4.75 -0.71
N CYS A 141 -4.70 5.52 -0.53
CA CYS A 141 -3.57 5.10 0.30
C CYS A 141 -3.42 5.85 1.63
N GLY A 142 -4.09 6.99 1.82
CA GLY A 142 -4.00 7.76 3.06
C GLY A 142 -2.75 8.62 3.16
N ALA A 143 -2.05 8.84 2.05
CA ALA A 143 -1.02 9.87 1.99
C ALA A 143 -1.63 11.24 2.29
N THR A 144 -1.02 11.98 3.21
CA THR A 144 -1.37 13.37 3.56
C THR A 144 -0.57 14.40 2.76
N PHE A 145 0.30 13.93 1.85
CA PHE A 145 1.12 14.74 0.96
C PHE A 145 0.75 14.50 -0.51
N TYR A 146 1.05 15.49 -1.36
CA TYR A 146 0.70 15.49 -2.77
C TYR A 146 1.74 16.24 -3.63
N GLU A 147 1.87 15.82 -4.89
CA GLU A 147 2.57 16.57 -5.94
C GLU A 147 1.63 17.64 -6.52
N VAL A 148 2.12 18.85 -6.71
CA VAL A 148 1.43 19.86 -7.55
C VAL A 148 1.88 19.62 -8.99
N VAL A 149 0.91 19.48 -9.90
CA VAL A 149 1.17 19.28 -11.34
C VAL A 149 0.59 20.46 -12.14
N GLU A 150 0.89 20.50 -13.44
CA GLU A 150 0.43 21.58 -14.32
C GLU A 150 -1.09 21.80 -14.26
N GLY A 151 -1.50 23.06 -14.44
CA GLY A 151 -2.92 23.44 -14.42
C GLY A 151 -3.56 23.48 -13.03
N GLY A 152 -2.75 23.57 -11.96
CA GLY A 152 -3.27 23.66 -10.57
C GLY A 152 -3.88 22.35 -10.06
N ARG A 153 -3.60 21.25 -10.74
CA ARG A 153 -4.02 19.91 -10.30
C ARG A 153 -3.01 19.38 -9.28
N VAL A 154 -3.46 18.39 -8.53
CA VAL A 154 -2.63 17.66 -7.58
C VAL A 154 -2.63 16.19 -7.92
N ARG A 155 -1.55 15.50 -7.56
CA ARG A 155 -1.42 14.06 -7.77
C ARG A 155 -0.88 13.39 -6.52
N CYS A 156 -1.46 12.26 -6.15
CA CYS A 156 -0.91 11.45 -5.07
C CYS A 156 0.39 10.76 -5.53
N PRO A 157 1.55 10.95 -4.87
CA PRO A 157 2.82 10.36 -5.30
C PRO A 157 2.87 8.84 -5.16
N ILE A 158 1.93 8.29 -4.38
CA ILE A 158 1.88 6.87 -4.05
C ILE A 158 1.02 6.09 -5.04
N CYS A 159 -0.25 6.49 -5.20
CA CYS A 159 -1.22 5.77 -6.02
C CYS A 159 -1.53 6.47 -7.35
N ARG A 160 -0.95 7.66 -7.58
CA ARG A 160 -1.02 8.45 -8.81
C ARG A 160 -2.39 9.00 -9.19
N ILE A 161 -3.41 8.84 -8.33
CA ILE A 161 -4.71 9.48 -8.55
C ILE A 161 -4.54 11.01 -8.55
N GLU A 162 -5.30 11.65 -9.44
CA GLU A 162 -5.30 13.09 -9.65
C GLU A 162 -6.50 13.76 -8.99
N GLY A 163 -6.39 15.06 -8.81
CA GLY A 163 -7.38 15.88 -8.18
C GLY A 163 -7.11 17.35 -8.37
N LYS A 164 -7.75 18.16 -7.55
CA LYS A 164 -7.58 19.61 -7.50
C LYS A 164 -7.23 20.05 -6.09
N LEU A 165 -6.43 21.10 -5.99
CA LEU A 165 -6.23 21.78 -4.73
C LEU A 165 -7.37 22.76 -4.52
N VAL A 166 -8.10 22.62 -3.41
CA VAL A 166 -9.23 23.48 -3.08
C VAL A 166 -8.88 24.30 -1.84
N GLU A 167 -9.19 25.59 -1.89
CA GLU A 167 -9.06 26.50 -0.75
C GLU A 167 -10.24 26.27 0.21
N GLU A 168 -9.92 26.03 1.49
CA GLU A 168 -10.88 25.90 2.57
C GLU A 168 -10.50 26.86 3.71
N LYS A 169 -11.42 27.10 4.67
CA LYS A 169 -11.12 27.97 5.81
C LYS A 169 -9.94 27.41 6.61
N GLY A 170 -8.77 28.03 6.48
CA GLY A 170 -7.56 27.65 7.19
C GLY A 170 -6.48 26.96 6.35
N GLY A 171 -6.67 26.81 5.02
CA GLY A 171 -5.60 26.33 4.14
C GLY A 171 -6.10 25.70 2.84
N PHE A 172 -5.29 24.80 2.30
CA PHE A 172 -5.61 24.07 1.07
C PHE A 172 -5.75 22.59 1.34
N LYS A 173 -6.75 21.95 0.72
CA LYS A 173 -7.00 20.51 0.79
C LYS A 173 -7.06 19.90 -0.61
N PRO A 174 -6.39 18.76 -0.85
CA PRO A 174 -6.54 18.04 -2.11
C PRO A 174 -7.91 17.33 -2.13
N ILE A 175 -8.67 17.54 -3.21
CA ILE A 175 -9.88 16.76 -3.52
C ILE A 175 -9.58 15.93 -4.76
N TYR A 176 -9.61 14.60 -4.60
CA TYR A 176 -9.28 13.65 -5.66
C TYR A 176 -10.50 13.26 -6.50
N ASP A 177 -10.29 12.99 -7.78
CA ASP A 177 -11.35 12.69 -8.74
C ASP A 177 -12.05 11.35 -8.41
N ARG A 178 -13.35 11.41 -8.15
CA ARG A 178 -14.16 10.25 -7.71
C ARG A 178 -14.13 9.10 -8.72
N GLU A 179 -14.15 9.41 -10.02
CA GLU A 179 -14.11 8.38 -11.06
C GLU A 179 -12.80 7.58 -11.03
N GLU A 180 -11.67 8.23 -10.75
CA GLU A 180 -10.38 7.53 -10.62
C GLU A 180 -10.34 6.64 -9.38
N VAL A 181 -10.93 7.10 -8.27
CA VAL A 181 -11.08 6.31 -7.05
C VAL A 181 -11.92 5.07 -7.33
N GLU A 182 -13.05 5.21 -8.02
CA GLU A 182 -13.93 4.09 -8.36
C GLU A 182 -13.30 3.12 -9.37
N LYS A 183 -12.49 3.59 -10.32
CA LYS A 183 -11.68 2.72 -11.19
C LYS A 183 -10.71 1.86 -10.40
N ARG A 184 -10.12 2.40 -9.31
CA ARG A 184 -9.22 1.64 -8.42
C ARG A 184 -9.94 0.57 -7.60
N ARG A 185 -11.25 0.71 -7.41
CA ARG A 185 -12.12 -0.20 -6.64
C ARG A 185 -12.73 -1.31 -7.50
N LYS A 186 -12.13 -1.59 -8.66
CA LYS A 186 -12.59 -2.60 -9.62
C LYS A 186 -11.52 -3.67 -9.85
N PRO A 187 -11.89 -4.96 -9.95
CA PRO A 187 -10.91 -6.03 -10.11
C PRO A 187 -10.20 -5.94 -11.46
N GLU A 188 -10.84 -5.35 -12.47
CA GLU A 188 -10.30 -5.15 -13.81
C GLU A 188 -8.97 -4.37 -13.78
N PHE A 189 -8.84 -3.37 -12.90
CA PHE A 189 -7.60 -2.59 -12.75
C PHE A 189 -6.39 -3.51 -12.48
N TYR A 190 -6.56 -4.50 -11.61
CA TYR A 190 -5.49 -5.41 -11.19
C TYR A 190 -5.18 -6.46 -12.26
N LEU A 191 -6.22 -6.92 -12.95
CA LEU A 191 -6.11 -7.88 -14.05
C LEU A 191 -5.41 -7.26 -15.27
N GLU A 192 -5.74 -6.02 -15.62
CA GLU A 192 -5.05 -5.25 -16.66
C GLU A 192 -3.56 -5.12 -16.35
N HIS A 193 -3.19 -4.86 -15.10
CA HIS A 193 -1.78 -4.84 -14.71
C HIS A 193 -1.12 -6.23 -14.80
N ALA A 194 -1.85 -7.30 -14.44
CA ALA A 194 -1.35 -8.66 -14.60
C ALA A 194 -1.08 -9.01 -16.07
N ASP A 195 -1.94 -8.56 -16.99
CA ASP A 195 -1.75 -8.74 -18.44
C ASP A 195 -0.55 -7.93 -18.95
N TRP A 196 -0.40 -6.69 -18.51
CA TRP A 196 0.79 -5.89 -18.80
C TRP A 196 2.10 -6.54 -18.31
N LEU A 197 2.08 -7.17 -17.13
CA LEU A 197 3.23 -7.92 -16.60
C LEU A 197 3.55 -9.18 -17.43
N ARG A 198 2.54 -9.88 -17.97
CA ARG A 198 2.77 -11.01 -18.89
C ARG A 198 3.44 -10.54 -20.18
N TRP A 199 2.91 -9.46 -20.76
CA TRP A 199 3.47 -8.86 -21.97
C TRP A 199 4.90 -8.33 -21.78
N THR A 200 5.19 -7.64 -20.66
CA THR A 200 6.56 -7.15 -20.41
C THR A 200 7.58 -8.28 -20.26
N LYS A 201 7.17 -9.43 -19.72
CA LYS A 201 8.02 -10.63 -19.66
C LYS A 201 8.36 -11.12 -21.07
N GLU A 202 7.39 -11.22 -21.98
CA GLU A 202 7.62 -11.62 -23.37
C GLU A 202 8.60 -10.66 -24.06
N LYS A 203 8.41 -9.34 -23.88
CA LYS A 203 9.35 -8.34 -24.39
C LYS A 203 10.74 -8.44 -23.82
N TYR A 204 10.87 -8.74 -22.53
CA TYR A 204 12.17 -8.98 -21.92
C TYR A 204 12.86 -10.21 -22.52
N GLU A 205 12.13 -11.29 -22.78
CA GLU A 205 12.67 -12.51 -23.38
C GLU A 205 13.17 -12.27 -24.82
N GLU A 206 12.45 -11.49 -25.62
CA GLU A 206 12.88 -11.05 -26.96
C GLU A 206 14.22 -10.27 -26.93
N MET A 207 14.43 -9.46 -25.89
CA MET A 207 15.60 -8.58 -25.74
C MET A 207 16.75 -9.21 -24.93
N MET A 208 16.58 -10.44 -24.44
CA MET A 208 17.43 -10.99 -23.38
C MET A 208 18.91 -11.08 -23.77
N GLU A 209 19.21 -11.50 -25.00
CA GLU A 209 20.59 -11.66 -25.46
C GLU A 209 21.30 -10.31 -25.62
N GLU A 210 20.60 -9.28 -26.09
CA GLU A 210 21.16 -7.93 -26.19
C GLU A 210 21.40 -7.33 -24.80
N ILE A 211 20.45 -7.51 -23.89
CA ILE A 211 20.59 -7.10 -22.48
C ILE A 211 21.81 -7.77 -21.84
N LYS A 212 22.03 -9.07 -22.06
CA LYS A 212 23.23 -9.79 -21.54
C LYS A 212 24.53 -9.17 -22.06
N LYS A 213 24.62 -8.85 -23.34
CA LYS A 213 25.80 -8.19 -23.92
C LYS A 213 26.05 -6.83 -23.26
N LEU A 214 25.02 -6.01 -23.12
CA LEU A 214 25.12 -4.68 -22.51
C LEU A 214 25.46 -4.75 -21.00
N ARG A 215 24.98 -5.78 -20.31
CA ARG A 215 25.22 -6.00 -18.87
C ARG A 215 26.66 -6.41 -18.55
N ARG A 216 27.33 -7.12 -19.46
CA ARG A 216 28.66 -7.70 -19.24
C ARG A 216 29.68 -6.69 -18.67
N LYS A 217 29.71 -5.47 -19.20
CA LYS A 217 30.62 -4.41 -18.72
C LYS A 217 30.38 -3.97 -17.27
N TYR A 218 29.17 -4.15 -16.76
CA TYR A 218 28.81 -3.83 -15.37
C TYR A 218 29.05 -5.01 -14.43
N GLU A 219 28.91 -6.24 -14.93
CA GLU A 219 29.24 -7.46 -14.16
C GLU A 219 30.75 -7.61 -13.97
N GLU A 220 31.55 -7.15 -14.95
CA GLU A 220 33.01 -7.11 -14.89
C GLU A 220 33.56 -5.86 -14.18
N PHE A 221 32.71 -4.89 -13.82
CA PHE A 221 33.13 -3.66 -13.15
C PHE A 221 33.49 -3.93 -11.69
N ASP A 222 34.73 -3.62 -11.28
CA ASP A 222 35.12 -3.58 -9.86
C ASP A 222 34.64 -2.25 -9.25
N PRO A 223 33.62 -2.24 -8.37
CA PRO A 223 33.10 -1.02 -7.78
C PRO A 223 33.99 -0.49 -6.65
N PHE A 224 35.05 -1.22 -6.27
CA PHE A 224 35.90 -0.86 -5.14
C PHE A 224 37.13 -0.06 -5.57
N ILE A 225 37.23 1.17 -5.07
CA ILE A 225 38.47 1.93 -5.13
C ILE A 225 39.41 1.40 -4.05
N ARG A 226 40.45 0.66 -4.44
CA ARG A 226 41.48 0.19 -3.51
C ARG A 226 42.53 1.29 -3.32
N LYS A 227 42.85 1.63 -2.06
CA LYS A 227 43.98 2.51 -1.75
C LYS A 227 45.27 1.86 -2.27
N ARG A 228 46.08 2.59 -3.05
CA ARG A 228 47.44 2.17 -3.36
C ARG A 228 48.24 2.14 -2.05
N GLY A 229 48.84 0.98 -1.76
CA GLY A 229 49.81 0.83 -0.68
C GLY A 229 51.12 1.53 -0.98
#